data_AF-A0AAW9HXW7-F1
#
_entry.id   AF-A0AAW9HXW7-F1
#
_cell.length_a   1.000
_cell.length_b   1.000
_cell.length_c   1.000
_cell.angle_alpha   90.00
_cell.angle_beta   90.00
_cell.angle_gamma   90.00
#
_symmetry.space_group_name_H-M   'P 1'
#
loop_
_entity.id
_entity.type
_entity.pdbx_description
1 polymer ?
#
loop_
_entity_poly.entity_id
_entity_poly.type
_entity_poly.pdbx_seq_one_letter_code
_entity_poly.pdbx_strand_id
1 'polypeptide(L)'
;EYKINKENNEILKKFREQQSNFDNIYGYDTYRECYDVFGNLKNKARLDELKEQKKSKDEYKEKSRSYYSNNKSNYNYNKYSSYIDPFQGNYNENEKKLLKKLYRKMSMQFHPDRNQDNQKEAQEMMMLINKLKEEWNI
;
A
#
# COMPACT_ATOMS: atom_id res chain seq x y z
N GLU A 1 44.80 -17.64 -19.38
CA GLU A 1 43.63 -17.87 -18.50
C GLU A 1 43.30 -16.70 -17.56
N TYR A 2 44.27 -16.08 -16.88
CA TYR A 2 44.01 -15.00 -15.89
C TYR A 2 43.17 -13.82 -16.42
N LYS A 3 43.47 -13.33 -17.63
CA LYS A 3 42.77 -12.18 -18.23
C LYS A 3 41.30 -12.46 -18.54
N ILE A 4 41.00 -13.64 -19.09
CA ILE A 4 39.64 -14.10 -19.42
C ILE A 4 38.81 -14.24 -18.13
N ASN A 5 39.41 -14.77 -17.06
CA ASN A 5 38.71 -14.93 -15.79
C ASN A 5 38.36 -13.57 -15.16
N LYS A 6 39.23 -12.56 -15.29
CA LYS A 6 38.94 -11.19 -14.85
C LYS A 6 37.78 -10.57 -15.62
N GLU A 7 37.77 -10.69 -16.95
CA GLU A 7 36.70 -10.18 -17.82
C GLU A 7 35.35 -10.83 -17.49
N ASN A 8 35.33 -12.16 -17.31
CA ASN A 8 34.11 -12.88 -16.90
C ASN A 8 33.59 -12.44 -15.53
N ASN A 9 34.48 -12.21 -14.56
CA ASN A 9 34.10 -11.72 -13.24
C ASN A 9 33.51 -10.31 -13.30
N GLU A 10 34.04 -9.44 -14.15
CA GLU A 10 33.49 -8.09 -14.35
C GLU A 10 32.07 -8.14 -14.96
N ILE A 11 31.83 -9.03 -15.92
CA ILE A 11 30.50 -9.25 -16.51
C ILE A 11 29.52 -9.74 -15.44
N LEU A 12 29.90 -10.76 -14.66
CA LEU A 12 29.04 -11.30 -13.60
C LEU A 12 28.75 -10.28 -12.50
N LYS A 13 29.73 -9.43 -12.16
CA LYS A 13 29.53 -8.36 -11.18
C LYS A 13 28.47 -7.37 -11.65
N LYS A 14 28.60 -6.87 -12.89
CA LYS A 14 27.62 -5.94 -13.48
C LYS A 14 26.24 -6.56 -13.56
N PHE A 15 26.15 -7.82 -13.99
CA PHE A 15 24.89 -8.56 -14.04
C PHE A 15 24.20 -8.63 -12.68
N ARG A 16 24.93 -9.00 -11.61
CA ARG A 16 24.38 -9.08 -10.26
C ARG A 16 23.92 -7.73 -9.73
N GLU A 17 24.67 -6.66 -10.01
CA GLU A 17 24.28 -5.30 -9.64
C GLU A 17 22.99 -4.87 -10.33
N GLN A 18 22.88 -5.10 -11.64
CA GLN A 18 21.67 -4.79 -12.41
C GLN A 18 20.48 -5.62 -11.95
N GLN A 19 20.67 -6.93 -11.72
CA GLN A 19 19.64 -7.81 -11.19
C GLN A 19 19.12 -7.32 -9.84
N SER A 20 20.01 -7.02 -8.90
CA SER A 20 19.62 -6.52 -7.57
C SER A 20 18.81 -5.23 -7.66
N ASN A 21 19.26 -4.26 -8.47
CA ASN A 21 18.56 -2.99 -8.63
C ASN A 21 17.18 -3.15 -9.27
N PHE A 22 17.05 -4.04 -10.26
CA PHE A 22 15.78 -4.30 -10.93
C PHE A 22 14.81 -5.07 -10.02
N ASP A 23 15.30 -6.11 -9.35
CA ASP A 23 14.49 -6.96 -8.47
C ASP A 23 13.98 -6.17 -7.25
N ASN A 24 14.75 -5.18 -6.76
CA ASN A 24 14.29 -4.26 -5.72
C ASN A 24 13.08 -3.40 -6.15
N ILE A 25 12.89 -3.16 -7.45
CA ILE A 25 11.81 -2.33 -7.99
C ILE A 25 10.59 -3.20 -8.34
N TYR A 26 10.83 -4.31 -9.05
CA TYR A 26 9.77 -5.11 -9.69
C TYR A 26 9.49 -6.45 -9.00
N GLY A 27 10.41 -6.95 -8.16
CA GLY A 27 10.26 -8.21 -7.43
C GLY A 27 11.41 -9.19 -7.68
N TYR A 28 11.50 -10.20 -6.81
CA TYR A 28 12.58 -11.19 -6.84
C TYR A 28 12.66 -11.94 -8.18
N ASP A 29 13.88 -12.04 -8.73
CA ASP A 29 14.24 -12.78 -9.95
C ASP A 29 13.56 -12.31 -11.26
N THR A 30 12.97 -11.12 -11.26
CA THR A 30 12.27 -10.56 -12.43
C THR A 30 13.22 -10.06 -13.51
N TYR A 31 14.47 -9.71 -13.17
CA TYR A 31 15.47 -9.27 -14.13
C TYR A 31 15.79 -10.33 -15.19
N ARG A 32 15.92 -11.59 -14.78
CA ARG A 32 16.32 -12.71 -15.66
C ARG A 32 15.24 -13.10 -16.67
N GLU A 33 13.99 -12.78 -16.35
CA GLU A 33 12.86 -12.98 -17.27
C GLU A 33 12.87 -11.98 -18.43
N CYS A 34 13.48 -10.80 -18.22
CA CYS A 34 13.48 -9.69 -19.18
C CYS A 34 14.81 -9.53 -19.93
N TYR A 35 15.93 -9.70 -19.22
CA TYR A 35 17.27 -9.36 -19.70
C TYR A 35 18.21 -10.57 -19.69
N ASP A 36 19.20 -10.56 -20.59
CA ASP A 36 20.28 -11.54 -20.59
C ASP A 36 21.43 -11.18 -19.61
N VAL A 37 22.42 -12.06 -19.50
CA VAL A 37 23.62 -11.87 -18.66
C VAL A 37 24.48 -10.66 -19.03
N PHE A 38 24.29 -10.11 -20.23
CA PHE A 38 24.98 -8.91 -20.71
C PHE A 38 24.11 -7.65 -20.61
N GLY A 39 22.86 -7.78 -20.15
CA GLY A 39 21.90 -6.66 -20.01
C GLY A 39 21.11 -6.33 -21.28
N ASN A 40 21.10 -7.21 -22.29
CA ASN A 40 20.26 -7.01 -23.47
C ASN A 40 18.82 -7.44 -23.17
N LEU A 41 17.86 -6.60 -23.55
CA LEU A 41 16.44 -6.92 -23.42
C LEU A 41 16.06 -8.06 -24.37
N LYS A 42 15.60 -9.17 -23.82
CA LYS A 42 15.12 -10.34 -24.56
C LYS A 42 13.60 -10.44 -24.56
N ASN A 43 12.96 -10.01 -23.48
CA ASN A 43 11.50 -10.09 -23.34
C ASN A 43 10.92 -8.72 -22.99
N LYS A 44 10.58 -7.96 -24.04
CA LYS A 44 9.96 -6.64 -23.89
C LYS A 44 8.55 -6.74 -23.31
N ALA A 45 7.77 -7.74 -23.72
CA ALA A 45 6.40 -7.93 -23.25
C ALA A 45 6.35 -8.12 -21.73
N ARG A 46 7.23 -8.96 -21.19
CA ARG A 46 7.34 -9.17 -19.74
C ARG A 46 7.76 -7.92 -18.97
N LEU A 47 8.70 -7.15 -19.53
CA LEU A 47 9.12 -5.88 -18.93
C LEU A 47 7.96 -4.88 -18.85
N ASP A 48 7.14 -4.79 -19.90
CA ASP A 48 6.01 -3.87 -19.94
C ASP A 48 4.91 -4.30 -18.94
N GLU A 49 4.67 -5.60 -18.80
CA GLU A 49 3.76 -6.16 -17.78
C GLU A 49 4.22 -5.80 -16.35
N LEU A 50 5.51 -5.96 -16.03
CA LEU A 50 6.06 -5.62 -14.72
C LEU A 50 5.92 -4.13 -14.40
N LYS A 51 6.09 -3.25 -15.40
CA LYS A 51 5.87 -1.81 -15.23
C LYS A 51 4.41 -1.48 -14.95
N GLU A 52 3.48 -2.14 -15.64
CA GLU A 52 2.05 -1.95 -15.42
C GLU A 52 1.64 -2.41 -14.02
N GLN A 53 2.07 -3.60 -13.61
CA GLN A 53 1.83 -4.11 -12.24
C GLN A 53 2.38 -3.16 -11.17
N LYS A 54 3.58 -2.62 -11.38
CA LYS A 54 4.20 -1.64 -10.47
C LYS A 54 3.38 -0.35 -10.39
N LYS A 55 2.95 0.19 -11.53
CA LYS A 55 2.10 1.38 -11.61
C LYS A 55 0.78 1.18 -10.88
N SER A 56 0.06 0.09 -11.15
CA SER A 56 -1.20 -0.22 -10.47
C SER A 56 -1.02 -0.37 -8.95
N LYS A 57 0.09 -0.97 -8.50
CA LYS A 57 0.41 -1.11 -7.08
C LYS A 57 0.72 0.23 -6.41
N ASP A 58 1.45 1.11 -7.09
CA ASP A 58 1.78 2.43 -6.57
C ASP A 58 0.54 3.34 -6.53
N GLU A 59 -0.31 3.32 -7.55
CA GLU A 59 -1.61 4.01 -7.56
C GLU A 59 -2.52 3.54 -6.42
N TYR A 60 -2.64 2.23 -6.22
CA TYR A 60 -3.40 1.67 -5.09
C TYR A 60 -2.84 2.13 -3.74
N LYS A 61 -1.51 2.13 -3.59
CA LYS A 61 -0.84 2.56 -2.36
C LYS A 61 -1.05 4.05 -2.11
N GLU A 62 -1.00 4.88 -3.14
CA GLU A 62 -1.25 6.32 -3.06
C GLU A 62 -2.71 6.61 -2.69
N LYS A 63 -3.66 5.96 -3.38
CA LYS A 63 -5.09 6.06 -3.06
C LYS A 63 -5.35 5.62 -1.62
N SER A 64 -4.80 4.49 -1.19
CA SER A 64 -4.86 4.01 0.19
C SER A 64 -4.27 4.99 1.20
N ARG A 65 -3.10 5.58 0.88
CA ARG A 65 -2.46 6.60 1.73
C ARG A 65 -3.29 7.87 1.83
N SER A 66 -3.94 8.32 0.76
CA SER A 66 -4.84 9.48 0.84
C SER A 66 -6.04 9.23 1.75
N TYR A 67 -6.60 8.02 1.76
CA TYR A 67 -7.68 7.65 2.68
C TYR A 67 -7.22 7.71 4.15
N TYR A 68 -6.06 7.13 4.46
CA TYR A 68 -5.51 7.17 5.82
C TYR A 68 -4.96 8.55 6.22
N SER A 69 -4.38 9.30 5.29
CA SER A 69 -3.81 10.62 5.56
C SER A 69 -4.89 11.67 5.76
N ASN A 70 -5.97 11.67 4.99
CA ASN A 70 -7.12 12.56 5.25
C ASN A 70 -7.76 12.30 6.61
N ASN A 71 -7.66 11.07 7.12
CA ASN A 71 -8.13 10.72 8.45
C ASN A 71 -7.14 11.19 9.54
N LYS A 72 -5.83 11.11 9.27
CA LYS A 72 -4.78 11.55 10.22
C LYS A 72 -4.56 13.06 10.28
N SER A 73 -4.92 13.82 9.24
CA SER A 73 -4.77 15.29 9.19
C SER A 73 -5.71 16.05 10.13
N ASN A 74 -6.74 15.40 10.68
CA ASN A 74 -7.57 15.98 11.74
C ASN A 74 -6.98 15.82 13.15
N TYR A 75 -5.84 15.12 13.30
CA TYR A 75 -5.15 14.95 14.58
C TYR A 75 -4.06 16.01 14.83
N ASN A 76 -4.33 17.28 14.52
CA ASN A 76 -3.57 18.37 15.15
C ASN A 76 -4.23 18.71 16.48
N TYR A 77 -4.17 17.76 17.43
CA TYR A 77 -4.57 18.01 18.80
C TYR A 77 -3.50 18.90 19.43
N ASN A 78 -3.84 20.18 19.54
CA ASN A 78 -3.05 21.18 20.22
C ASN A 78 -2.62 20.66 21.59
N LYS A 79 -1.30 20.67 21.76
CA LYS A 79 -0.58 20.41 23.00
C LYS A 79 -0.94 21.49 24.02
N TYR A 80 -1.99 21.30 24.82
CA TYR A 80 -2.14 21.99 26.11
C TYR A 80 -2.73 21.08 27.19
N SER A 81 -1.96 20.99 28.26
CA SER A 81 -2.25 20.53 29.61
C SER A 81 -3.70 20.74 30.08
N SER A 82 -4.35 19.68 30.54
CA SER A 82 -5.03 19.54 31.84
C SER A 82 -6.03 18.39 31.78
N TYR A 83 -6.06 17.55 32.83
CA TYR A 83 -7.14 16.63 33.18
C TYR A 83 -8.49 17.06 32.60
N ILE A 84 -9.03 16.30 31.66
CA ILE A 84 -10.46 16.09 31.34
C ILE A 84 -10.44 15.22 30.07
N ASP A 85 -10.93 13.98 30.18
CA ASP A 85 -11.28 13.12 29.05
C ASP A 85 -12.79 13.35 28.79
N PRO A 86 -13.20 14.19 27.81
CA PRO A 86 -14.61 14.53 27.64
C PRO A 86 -15.30 13.68 26.56
N PHE A 87 -14.71 12.57 26.10
CA PHE A 87 -15.30 11.74 25.05
C PHE A 87 -15.18 10.23 25.32
N GLN A 88 -15.47 9.81 26.55
CA GLN A 88 -15.91 8.43 26.76
C GLN A 88 -17.34 8.31 26.26
N GLY A 89 -17.52 7.87 25.01
CA GLY A 89 -18.78 7.29 24.58
C GLY A 89 -19.19 6.25 25.62
N ASN A 90 -20.37 6.42 26.21
CA ASN A 90 -20.92 5.63 27.33
C ASN A 90 -21.25 4.17 26.94
N TYR A 91 -20.49 3.57 26.03
CA TYR A 91 -20.69 2.21 25.57
C TYR A 91 -20.00 1.24 26.51
N ASN A 92 -20.76 0.30 27.06
CA ASN A 92 -20.20 -0.83 27.79
C ASN A 92 -19.42 -1.76 26.84
N GLU A 93 -18.62 -2.68 27.39
CA GLU A 93 -17.77 -3.56 26.57
C GLU A 93 -18.55 -4.42 25.57
N ASN A 94 -19.78 -4.80 25.90
CA ASN A 94 -20.64 -5.61 25.03
C ASN A 94 -21.16 -4.77 23.85
N GLU A 95 -21.54 -3.52 24.11
CA GLU A 95 -21.90 -2.54 23.07
C GLU A 95 -20.71 -2.23 22.17
N LYS A 96 -19.51 -2.04 22.73
CA LYS A 96 -18.29 -1.86 21.92
C LYS A 96 -18.02 -3.06 20.99
N LYS A 97 -18.27 -4.29 21.45
CA LYS A 97 -18.16 -5.50 20.59
C LYS A 97 -19.20 -5.47 19.46
N LEU A 98 -20.42 -5.01 19.73
CA LEU A 98 -21.46 -4.86 18.70
C LEU A 98 -21.12 -3.74 17.70
N LEU A 99 -20.64 -2.59 18.17
CA LEU A 99 -20.20 -1.48 17.33
C LEU A 99 -19.01 -1.89 16.44
N LYS A 100 -18.06 -2.67 16.96
CA LYS A 100 -16.97 -3.27 16.14
C LYS A 100 -17.50 -4.18 15.05
N LYS A 101 -18.53 -4.99 15.32
CA LYS A 101 -19.17 -5.84 14.31
C LYS A 101 -19.91 -4.99 13.27
N LEU A 102 -20.59 -3.94 13.70
CA LEU A 102 -21.29 -3.01 12.82
C LEU A 102 -20.31 -2.29 11.88
N TYR A 103 -19.24 -1.72 12.44
CA TYR A 103 -18.14 -1.09 11.70
C TYR A 103 -17.61 -2.04 10.63
N ARG A 104 -17.24 -3.29 11.01
CA ARG A 104 -16.73 -4.28 10.05
C ARG A 104 -17.72 -4.56 8.91
N LYS A 105 -19.01 -4.74 9.23
CA LYS A 105 -20.04 -4.98 8.20
C LYS A 105 -20.19 -3.78 7.26
N MET A 106 -20.24 -2.56 7.80
CA MET A 106 -20.37 -1.35 6.98
C MET A 106 -19.13 -1.12 6.12
N SER A 107 -17.92 -1.25 6.67
CA SER A 107 -16.68 -1.12 5.91
C SER A 107 -16.57 -2.17 4.80
N MET A 108 -17.03 -3.40 5.04
CA MET A 108 -17.04 -4.44 4.01
C MET A 108 -18.08 -4.16 2.92
N GLN A 109 -19.23 -3.57 3.26
CA GLN A 109 -20.30 -3.26 2.32
C GLN A 109 -19.92 -2.07 1.43
N PHE A 110 -19.36 -1.02 2.02
CA PHE A 110 -19.03 0.24 1.34
C PHE A 110 -17.56 0.34 0.92
N HIS A 111 -16.83 -0.78 0.90
CA HIS A 111 -15.44 -0.77 0.42
C HIS A 111 -15.39 -0.37 -1.06
N PRO A 112 -14.48 0.54 -1.47
CA PRO A 112 -14.34 0.95 -2.86
C PRO A 112 -14.04 -0.22 -3.81
N ASP A 113 -13.34 -1.26 -3.34
CA ASP A 113 -13.05 -2.46 -4.16
C ASP A 113 -14.32 -3.24 -4.56
N ARG A 114 -15.40 -3.16 -3.77
CA ARG A 114 -16.68 -3.83 -4.06
C ARG A 114 -17.67 -2.94 -4.82
N ASN A 115 -17.54 -1.62 -4.71
CA ASN A 115 -18.44 -0.64 -5.32
C ASN A 115 -17.70 0.16 -6.39
N GLN A 116 -17.22 -0.56 -7.41
CA GLN A 116 -16.41 0.03 -8.48
C GLN A 116 -17.20 0.98 -9.38
N ASP A 117 -18.52 0.79 -9.48
CA ASP A 117 -19.43 1.63 -10.27
C ASP A 117 -19.84 2.92 -9.52
N ASN A 118 -19.92 2.86 -8.18
CA ASN A 118 -20.30 3.98 -7.31
C ASN A 118 -19.15 4.42 -6.40
N GLN A 119 -17.97 4.64 -6.97
CA GLN A 119 -16.76 4.93 -6.18
C GLN A 119 -16.91 6.19 -5.30
N LYS A 120 -17.63 7.21 -5.77
CA LYS A 120 -17.81 8.46 -5.02
C LYS A 120 -18.62 8.24 -3.74
N GLU A 121 -19.75 7.54 -3.85
CA GLU A 121 -20.62 7.21 -2.72
C GLU A 121 -19.90 6.26 -1.74
N ALA A 122 -19.18 5.26 -2.25
CA ALA A 122 -18.39 4.34 -1.42
C ALA A 122 -17.30 5.09 -0.61
N GLN A 123 -16.68 6.11 -1.21
CA GLN A 123 -15.70 6.96 -0.54
C GLN A 123 -16.33 7.83 0.55
N GLU A 124 -17.44 8.50 0.25
CA GLU A 124 -18.18 9.32 1.22
C GLU A 124 -18.65 8.49 2.41
N MET A 125 -19.17 7.29 2.16
CA MET A 125 -19.60 6.36 3.20
C MET A 125 -18.43 5.83 4.03
N MET A 126 -17.29 5.49 3.43
CA MET A 126 -16.10 5.07 4.18
C MET A 126 -15.53 6.20 5.04
N MET A 127 -15.55 7.45 4.57
CA MET A 127 -15.16 8.60 5.38
C MET A 127 -16.08 8.78 6.59
N LEU A 128 -17.39 8.61 6.41
CA LEU A 128 -18.36 8.67 7.51
C LEU A 128 -18.18 7.53 8.52
N ILE A 129 -17.99 6.30 8.05
CA ILE A 129 -17.76 5.12 8.91
C ILE A 129 -16.51 5.29 9.78
N ASN A 130 -15.45 5.89 9.25
CA ASN A 130 -14.24 6.17 10.01
C ASN A 130 -14.45 7.25 11.09
N LYS A 131 -15.24 8.29 10.83
CA LYS A 131 -15.62 9.28 11.85
C LYS A 131 -16.40 8.62 12.99
N LEU A 132 -17.39 7.78 12.66
CA LEU A 132 -18.17 7.05 13.66
C LEU A 132 -17.31 6.12 14.52
N LYS A 133 -16.30 5.48 13.93
CA LYS A 133 -15.33 4.65 14.66
C LYS A 133 -14.59 5.46 15.74
N GLU A 134 -14.18 6.68 15.40
CA GLU A 134 -13.52 7.60 16.35
C GLU A 134 -14.48 8.04 17.45
N GLU A 135 -15.70 8.46 17.10
CA GLU A 135 -16.74 8.86 18.06
C GLU A 135 -17.12 7.74 19.04
N TRP A 136 -17.17 6.49 18.55
CA TRP A 136 -17.47 5.31 19.36
C TRP A 136 -16.27 4.80 20.17
N ASN A 137 -15.06 5.32 19.91
CA ASN A 137 -13.82 4.89 20.53
C ASN A 137 -13.60 3.36 20.42
N ILE A 138 -13.71 2.82 19.20
CA ILE A 138 -13.58 1.38 18.89
C ILE A 138 -12.47 1.01 17.89
#